data_AF-A0A814X946-F1
#
_entry.id   AF-A0A814X946-F1
#
_cell.length_a   1.000
_cell.length_b   1.000
_cell.length_c   1.000
_cell.angle_alpha   90.00
_cell.angle_beta   90.00
_cell.angle_gamma   90.00
#
_symmetry.space_group_name_H-M   'P 1'
#
loop_
_entity.id
_entity.type
_entity.pdbx_description
1 polymer ?
#
loop_
_entity_poly.entity_id
_entity_poly.type
_entity_poly.pdbx_seq_one_letter_code
_entity_poly.pdbx_strand_id
1 'polypeptide(L)'
;MIKSLAFLILLNYLFYLCDCGTLPTSQATEQTLITSLLTSYNKNIRPNTTVSVDITAALQQIVAIDEKQQTMTTSSFISQTWVDSRLSWTPSSNGNIDVVMLPVTSLWIPDTMILNSADSSGYLTVSTYSLASVDSTGQVYMILPALTVKTRCNFNVQYFPFDKQVCSISLTSWSQGSSRLVYTENSTAVIDISGYTEHPY
;
A
#
# COMPACT_ATOMS: atom_id res chain seq x y z
N MET A 1 -52.63 -29.01 -40.67
CA MET A 1 -51.22 -28.66 -40.95
C MET A 1 -50.86 -27.19 -40.72
N ILE A 2 -51.77 -26.21 -40.85
CA ILE A 2 -51.43 -24.77 -40.79
C ILE A 2 -51.29 -24.20 -39.36
N LYS A 3 -51.91 -24.82 -38.33
CA LYS A 3 -51.81 -24.37 -36.93
C LYS A 3 -50.46 -24.65 -36.24
N SER A 4 -49.64 -25.54 -36.80
CA SER A 4 -48.33 -25.92 -36.22
C SER A 4 -47.21 -24.95 -36.64
N LEU A 5 -47.33 -24.34 -37.83
CA LEU A 5 -46.31 -23.45 -38.38
C LEU A 5 -46.31 -22.07 -37.68
N ALA A 6 -47.47 -21.57 -37.26
CA ALA A 6 -47.60 -20.29 -36.55
C ALA A 6 -46.97 -20.32 -35.15
N PHE A 7 -46.97 -21.48 -34.48
CA PHE A 7 -46.38 -21.66 -33.14
C PHE A 7 -44.84 -21.63 -33.18
N LEU A 8 -44.24 -22.17 -34.25
CA LEU A 8 -42.80 -22.15 -34.47
C LEU A 8 -42.25 -20.76 -34.83
N ILE A 9 -43.04 -19.93 -35.53
CA ILE A 9 -42.68 -18.55 -35.87
C ILE A 9 -42.75 -17.64 -34.62
N LEU A 10 -43.73 -17.85 -33.73
CA LEU A 10 -43.84 -17.15 -32.45
C LEU A 10 -42.71 -17.50 -31.47
N LEU A 11 -42.27 -18.76 -31.44
CA LEU A 11 -41.09 -19.18 -30.67
C LEU A 11 -39.80 -18.54 -31.21
N ASN A 12 -39.65 -18.43 -32.53
CA ASN A 12 -38.51 -17.72 -33.13
C ASN A 12 -38.52 -16.22 -32.78
N TYR A 13 -39.68 -15.56 -32.79
CA TYR A 13 -39.82 -14.15 -32.38
C TYR A 13 -39.52 -13.92 -30.90
N LEU A 14 -39.84 -14.87 -30.02
CA LEU A 14 -39.49 -14.81 -28.59
C LEU A 14 -37.98 -15.00 -28.35
N PHE A 15 -37.28 -15.71 -29.23
CA PHE A 15 -35.81 -15.80 -29.19
C PHE A 15 -35.11 -14.52 -29.68
N TYR A 16 -35.73 -13.74 -30.58
CA TYR A 16 -35.23 -12.42 -31.01
C TYR A 16 -35.47 -11.30 -29.98
N LEU A 17 -36.38 -11.49 -29.02
CA LEU A 17 -36.63 -10.53 -27.93
C LEU A 17 -35.85 -10.85 -26.66
N CYS A 18 -35.14 -11.98 -26.60
CA CYS A 18 -34.15 -12.23 -25.57
C CYS A 18 -32.84 -11.55 -26.00
N ASP A 19 -32.84 -10.23 -26.01
CA ASP A 19 -31.61 -9.48 -25.91
C ASP A 19 -31.08 -9.74 -24.49
N CYS A 20 -30.31 -10.82 -24.34
CA CYS A 20 -29.59 -11.11 -23.12
C CYS A 20 -28.50 -10.04 -23.03
N GLY A 21 -28.88 -8.86 -22.53
CA GLY A 21 -27.94 -7.84 -22.11
C GLY A 21 -26.96 -8.54 -21.17
N THR A 22 -25.74 -8.74 -21.65
CA THR A 22 -24.70 -9.39 -20.86
C THR A 22 -24.52 -8.56 -19.60
N LEU A 23 -24.88 -9.12 -18.45
CA LEU A 23 -24.58 -8.48 -17.17
C LEU A 23 -23.06 -8.23 -17.16
N PRO A 24 -22.60 -6.99 -16.90
CA PRO A 24 -21.18 -6.70 -16.89
C PRO A 24 -20.51 -7.63 -15.88
N THR A 25 -19.49 -8.34 -16.32
CA THR A 25 -18.70 -9.20 -15.44
C THR A 25 -18.02 -8.33 -14.38
N SER A 26 -17.76 -8.90 -13.19
CA SER A 26 -17.06 -8.18 -12.11
C SER A 26 -15.74 -7.58 -12.61
N GLN A 27 -15.00 -8.30 -13.45
CA GLN A 27 -13.75 -7.86 -14.04
C GLN A 27 -13.91 -6.68 -15.01
N ALA A 28 -14.94 -6.66 -15.85
CA ALA A 28 -15.20 -5.53 -16.75
C ALA A 28 -15.62 -4.26 -15.99
N THR A 29 -16.34 -4.44 -14.89
CA THR A 29 -16.75 -3.34 -14.00
C THR A 29 -15.55 -2.75 -13.26
N GLU A 30 -14.68 -3.60 -12.71
CA GLU A 30 -13.43 -3.17 -12.04
C GLU A 30 -12.47 -2.47 -13.01
N GLN A 31 -12.30 -3.00 -14.22
CA GLN A 31 -11.49 -2.36 -15.26
C GLN A 31 -11.99 -0.95 -15.61
N THR A 32 -13.31 -0.78 -15.71
CA THR A 32 -13.95 0.51 -16.00
C THR A 32 -13.71 1.50 -14.86
N LEU A 33 -13.88 1.05 -13.62
CA LEU A 33 -13.60 1.85 -12.42
C LEU A 33 -12.14 2.31 -12.39
N ILE A 34 -11.18 1.39 -12.49
CA ILE A 34 -9.74 1.72 -12.47
C ILE A 34 -9.39 2.71 -13.58
N THR A 35 -9.93 2.51 -14.78
CA THR A 35 -9.71 3.43 -15.91
C THR A 35 -10.26 4.82 -15.59
N SER A 36 -11.47 4.91 -15.00
CA SER A 36 -12.07 6.18 -14.62
C SER A 36 -11.28 6.93 -13.55
N LEU A 37 -10.75 6.21 -12.55
CA LEU A 37 -9.93 6.79 -11.48
C LEU A 37 -8.61 7.34 -12.02
N LEU A 38 -7.97 6.62 -12.94
CA LEU A 38 -6.61 6.96 -13.39
C LEU A 38 -6.55 7.92 -14.59
N THR A 39 -7.62 8.08 -15.37
CA THR A 39 -7.60 8.90 -16.62
C THR A 39 -7.22 10.36 -16.37
N SER A 40 -7.73 10.97 -15.30
CA SER A 40 -7.40 12.36 -14.90
C SER A 40 -6.42 12.44 -13.73
N TYR A 41 -5.88 11.31 -13.29
CA TYR A 41 -5.01 11.24 -12.12
C TYR A 41 -3.58 11.62 -12.48
N ASN A 42 -3.08 12.67 -11.86
CA ASN A 42 -1.67 13.04 -11.97
C ASN A 42 -0.91 12.65 -10.70
N LYS A 43 -0.17 11.54 -10.80
CA LYS A 43 0.65 11.00 -9.71
C LYS A 43 1.77 11.92 -9.22
N ASN A 44 2.16 12.93 -9.99
CA ASN A 44 3.20 13.88 -9.58
C ASN A 44 2.65 15.00 -8.70
N ILE A 45 1.34 15.06 -8.50
CA ILE A 45 0.66 16.07 -7.69
C ILE A 45 0.21 15.42 -6.38
N ARG A 46 0.64 15.99 -5.25
CA ARG A 46 0.23 15.58 -3.91
C ARG A 46 -1.30 15.70 -3.75
N PRO A 47 -1.97 14.77 -3.05
CA PRO A 47 -3.42 14.78 -2.88
C PRO A 47 -4.00 16.03 -2.21
N ASN A 48 -3.26 16.61 -1.26
CA ASN A 48 -3.72 17.75 -0.46
C ASN A 48 -2.56 18.70 -0.12
N THR A 49 -2.82 19.85 0.50
CA THR A 49 -1.77 20.78 0.99
C THR A 49 -0.91 20.15 2.08
N THR A 50 -1.55 19.39 2.97
CA THR A 50 -0.91 18.59 4.01
C THR A 50 -1.48 17.18 3.93
N VAL A 51 -0.62 16.18 3.93
CA VAL A 51 -1.00 14.77 3.90
C VAL A 51 -0.46 14.10 5.15
N SER A 52 -1.35 13.49 5.92
CA SER A 52 -1.00 12.61 7.02
C SER A 52 -0.66 11.23 6.47
N VAL A 53 0.48 10.69 6.89
CA VAL A 53 0.95 9.36 6.51
C VAL A 53 1.09 8.54 7.79
N ASP A 54 0.17 7.59 7.95
CA ASP A 54 0.22 6.64 9.06
C ASP A 54 1.24 5.55 8.74
N ILE A 55 2.17 5.35 9.67
CA ILE A 55 3.21 4.33 9.60
C ILE A 55 2.89 3.23 10.60
N THR A 56 2.99 1.99 10.15
CA THR A 56 3.08 0.81 11.02
C THR A 56 4.32 0.04 10.66
N ALA A 57 5.08 -0.39 11.67
CA ALA A 57 6.28 -1.17 11.48
C ALA A 57 6.23 -2.44 12.33
N ALA A 58 6.72 -3.54 11.76
CA ALA A 58 6.92 -4.79 12.47
C ALA A 58 8.32 -5.33 12.18
N LEU A 59 9.06 -5.61 13.24
CA LEU A 59 10.38 -6.22 13.14
C LEU A 59 10.24 -7.69 12.74
N GLN A 60 10.89 -8.08 11.65
CA GLN A 60 10.98 -9.48 11.25
C GLN A 60 12.23 -10.15 11.81
N GLN A 61 13.38 -9.48 11.73
CA GLN A 61 14.62 -9.97 12.31
C GLN A 61 15.63 -8.85 12.47
N ILE A 62 16.51 -9.00 13.45
CA ILE A 62 17.77 -8.25 13.50
C ILE A 62 18.77 -9.04 12.64
N VAL A 63 19.24 -8.41 11.58
CA VAL A 63 20.16 -9.03 10.60
C VAL A 63 21.60 -8.94 11.09
N ALA A 64 22.00 -7.77 11.61
CA ALA A 64 23.35 -7.53 12.10
C ALA A 64 23.38 -6.37 13.09
N ILE A 65 24.27 -6.48 14.07
CA ILE A 65 24.64 -5.41 15.00
C ILE A 65 26.13 -5.15 14.84
N ASP A 66 26.52 -3.91 14.56
CA ASP A 66 27.91 -3.47 14.56
C ASP A 66 28.09 -2.42 15.64
N GLU A 67 28.53 -2.88 16.82
CA GLU A 67 28.76 -2.04 17.99
C GLU A 67 29.86 -1.00 17.76
N LYS A 68 30.90 -1.35 16.97
CA LYS A 68 32.03 -0.47 16.67
C LYS A 68 31.62 0.66 15.73
N GLN A 69 30.84 0.35 14.71
CA GLN A 69 30.31 1.34 13.76
C GLN A 69 29.05 2.03 14.28
N GLN A 70 28.51 1.61 15.43
CA GLN A 70 27.26 2.12 15.98
C GLN A 70 26.09 1.99 14.99
N THR A 71 25.95 0.80 14.37
CA THR A 71 24.87 0.52 13.43
C THR A 71 24.10 -0.76 13.73
N MET A 72 22.81 -0.74 13.43
CA MET A 72 21.92 -1.88 13.49
C MET A 72 21.26 -2.09 12.14
N THR A 73 21.34 -3.30 11.61
CA THR A 73 20.65 -3.74 10.39
C THR A 73 19.46 -4.60 10.77
N THR A 74 18.27 -4.18 10.36
CA THR A 74 17.01 -4.92 10.60
C THR A 74 16.32 -5.25 9.30
N SER A 75 15.62 -6.37 9.25
CA SER A 75 14.59 -6.62 8.25
C SER A 75 13.24 -6.39 8.91
N SER A 76 12.43 -5.49 8.34
CA SER A 76 11.15 -5.10 8.91
C SER A 76 10.07 -4.99 7.83
N PHE A 77 8.82 -5.25 8.21
CA PHE A 77 7.67 -4.82 7.44
C PHE A 77 7.39 -3.36 7.79
N ILE A 78 7.25 -2.50 6.79
CA ILE A 78 6.84 -1.11 6.98
C ILE A 78 5.64 -0.84 6.10
N SER A 79 4.51 -0.46 6.67
CA SER A 79 3.35 0.01 5.93
C SER A 79 3.23 1.54 5.99
N GLN A 80 2.63 2.08 4.95
CA GLN A 80 2.29 3.49 4.80
C GLN A 80 0.83 3.57 4.40
N THR A 81 0.05 4.31 5.16
CA THR A 81 -1.37 4.56 4.89
C THR A 81 -1.60 6.06 4.76
N TRP A 82 -2.27 6.49 3.70
CA TRP A 82 -2.65 7.89 3.52
C TRP A 82 -4.00 7.96 2.79
N VAL A 83 -4.59 9.16 2.73
CA VAL A 83 -5.85 9.36 2.00
C VAL A 83 -5.59 10.22 0.76
N ASP A 84 -6.06 9.74 -0.39
CA ASP A 84 -6.14 10.47 -1.65
C ASP A 84 -7.59 10.49 -2.14
N SER A 85 -8.30 11.58 -1.85
CA SER A 85 -9.72 11.74 -2.18
C SER A 85 -10.00 11.69 -3.69
N ARG A 86 -8.99 11.89 -4.54
CA ARG A 86 -9.12 11.76 -6.00
C ARG A 86 -9.32 10.31 -6.46
N LEU A 87 -8.99 9.36 -5.58
CA LEU A 87 -9.16 7.92 -5.79
C LEU A 87 -10.40 7.37 -5.09
N SER A 88 -11.34 8.23 -4.66
CA SER A 88 -12.59 7.79 -4.02
C SER A 88 -13.69 7.49 -5.04
N TRP A 89 -14.59 6.56 -4.70
CA TRP A 89 -15.77 6.23 -5.51
C TRP A 89 -16.92 5.74 -4.63
N THR A 90 -18.11 5.64 -5.21
CA THR A 90 -19.26 5.03 -4.54
C THR A 90 -19.35 3.54 -4.92
N PRO A 91 -19.26 2.59 -3.97
CA PRO A 91 -19.33 1.16 -4.30
C PRO A 91 -20.60 0.75 -5.04
N SER A 92 -21.76 1.29 -4.62
CA SER A 92 -23.06 0.91 -5.20
C SER A 92 -23.21 1.28 -6.67
N SER A 93 -22.47 2.27 -7.18
CA SER A 93 -22.45 2.63 -8.61
C SER A 93 -21.41 1.86 -9.41
N ASN A 94 -20.52 1.11 -8.75
CA ASN A 94 -19.36 0.44 -9.34
C ASN A 94 -19.35 -1.05 -8.99
N GLY A 95 -20.51 -1.71 -9.05
CA GLY A 95 -20.61 -3.17 -8.83
C GLY A 95 -20.33 -3.62 -7.40
N ASN A 96 -20.53 -2.74 -6.41
CA ASN A 96 -20.20 -2.96 -4.99
C ASN A 96 -18.73 -3.27 -4.73
N ILE A 97 -17.84 -2.80 -5.61
CA ILE A 97 -16.38 -2.87 -5.40
C ILE A 97 -16.03 -1.88 -4.29
N ASP A 98 -15.44 -2.36 -3.21
CA ASP A 98 -14.99 -1.52 -2.09
C ASP A 98 -13.48 -1.30 -2.09
N VAL A 99 -12.71 -2.22 -2.68
CA VAL A 99 -11.25 -2.16 -2.73
C VAL A 99 -10.77 -2.56 -4.12
N VAL A 100 -9.75 -1.86 -4.62
CA VAL A 100 -9.01 -2.20 -5.83
C VAL A 100 -7.51 -2.24 -5.53
N MET A 101 -6.77 -3.09 -6.25
CA MET A 101 -5.31 -3.14 -6.18
C MET A 101 -4.71 -2.36 -7.34
N LEU A 102 -3.93 -1.31 -7.03
CA LEU A 102 -3.31 -0.46 -8.04
C LEU A 102 -1.78 -0.53 -7.96
N PRO A 103 -1.06 -0.55 -9.09
CA PRO A 103 0.40 -0.45 -9.08
C PRO A 103 0.86 0.83 -8.38
N VAL A 104 1.84 0.73 -7.48
CA VAL A 104 2.39 1.92 -6.81
C VAL A 104 2.99 2.92 -7.82
N THR A 105 3.40 2.43 -8.99
CA THR A 105 3.94 3.25 -10.09
C THR A 105 2.90 4.12 -10.78
N SER A 106 1.60 3.83 -10.64
CA SER A 106 0.50 4.68 -11.13
C SER A 106 -0.02 5.67 -10.10
N LEU A 107 0.41 5.57 -8.83
CA LEU A 107 -0.06 6.38 -7.72
C LEU A 107 0.94 7.47 -7.33
N TRP A 108 0.43 8.55 -6.74
CA TRP A 108 1.27 9.41 -5.91
C TRP A 108 1.62 8.61 -4.65
N ILE A 109 2.91 8.59 -4.29
CA ILE A 109 3.39 7.99 -3.05
C ILE A 109 4.18 9.04 -2.25
N PRO A 110 4.11 9.03 -0.92
CA PRO A 110 4.95 9.90 -0.10
C PRO A 110 6.44 9.55 -0.30
N ASP A 111 7.29 10.56 -0.34
CA ASP A 111 8.74 10.45 -0.53
C ASP A 111 9.46 10.15 0.79
N THR A 112 8.99 9.10 1.46
CA THR A 112 9.45 8.69 2.78
C THR A 112 10.88 8.13 2.74
N MET A 113 11.72 8.62 3.65
CA MET A 113 13.12 8.26 3.82
C MET A 113 13.43 7.97 5.29
N ILE A 114 14.56 7.31 5.54
CA ILE A 114 15.09 7.03 6.87
C ILE A 114 16.12 8.10 7.22
N LEU A 115 15.78 8.97 8.18
CA LEU A 115 16.61 10.11 8.59
C LEU A 115 17.95 9.66 9.20
N ASN A 116 17.91 8.64 10.06
CA ASN A 116 19.10 8.10 10.71
C ASN A 116 19.70 6.90 9.97
N SER A 117 19.56 6.86 8.64
CA SER A 117 20.17 5.84 7.80
C SER A 117 21.69 5.84 7.95
N ALA A 118 22.26 4.64 8.07
CA ALA A 118 23.70 4.42 7.94
C ALA A 118 24.11 4.11 6.50
N ASP A 119 23.16 3.83 5.61
CA ASP A 119 23.37 3.69 4.17
C ASP A 119 23.34 5.05 3.46
N SER A 120 24.07 5.17 2.35
CA SER A 120 24.27 6.43 1.62
C SER A 120 23.01 6.97 0.94
N SER A 121 22.02 6.12 0.66
CA SER A 121 20.80 6.52 -0.06
C SER A 121 19.70 7.01 0.88
N GLY A 122 19.50 6.36 2.02
CA GLY A 122 18.43 6.66 2.99
C GLY A 122 17.00 6.47 2.48
N TYR A 123 16.82 6.15 1.20
CA TYR A 123 15.50 5.96 0.59
C TYR A 123 14.87 4.64 1.05
N LEU A 124 13.55 4.66 1.29
CA LEU A 124 12.78 3.42 1.33
C LEU A 124 12.70 2.86 -0.09
N THR A 125 13.27 1.68 -0.31
CA THR A 125 13.21 1.02 -1.61
C THR A 125 11.80 0.46 -1.82
N VAL A 126 11.07 0.99 -2.79
CA VAL A 126 9.77 0.50 -3.21
C VAL A 126 9.91 -0.24 -4.55
N SER A 127 9.48 -1.50 -4.61
CA SER A 127 9.50 -2.27 -5.86
C SER A 127 8.50 -1.69 -6.87
N THR A 128 8.88 -1.63 -8.14
CA THR A 128 7.97 -1.22 -9.23
C THR A 128 6.82 -2.19 -9.43
N TYR A 129 6.94 -3.41 -8.91
CA TYR A 129 5.91 -4.45 -8.94
C TYR A 129 4.97 -4.40 -7.73
N SER A 130 5.24 -3.54 -6.73
CA SER A 130 4.37 -3.41 -5.57
C SER A 130 2.99 -2.91 -5.97
N LEU A 131 1.97 -3.48 -5.32
CA LEU A 131 0.60 -3.01 -5.40
C LEU A 131 0.24 -2.30 -4.10
N ALA A 132 -0.59 -1.27 -4.20
CA ALA A 132 -1.26 -0.67 -3.07
C ALA A 132 -2.74 -1.03 -3.11
N SER A 133 -3.29 -1.30 -1.93
CA SER A 133 -4.73 -1.43 -1.74
C SER A 133 -5.32 -0.02 -1.68
N VAL A 134 -6.32 0.25 -2.50
CA VAL A 134 -7.07 1.51 -2.45
C VAL A 134 -8.51 1.17 -2.14
N ASP A 135 -9.07 1.77 -1.09
CA ASP A 135 -10.48 1.60 -0.74
C ASP A 135 -11.38 2.69 -1.34
N SER A 136 -12.69 2.48 -1.26
CA SER A 136 -13.70 3.37 -1.84
C SER A 136 -13.71 4.78 -1.23
N THR A 137 -13.14 4.95 -0.03
CA THR A 137 -12.97 6.24 0.64
C THR A 137 -11.75 7.02 0.13
N GLY A 138 -10.90 6.38 -0.67
CA GLY A 138 -9.63 6.90 -1.16
C GLY A 138 -8.47 6.67 -0.18
N GLN A 139 -8.64 5.82 0.84
CA GLN A 139 -7.51 5.38 1.67
C GLN A 139 -6.62 4.47 0.82
N VAL A 140 -5.33 4.78 0.80
CA VAL A 140 -4.30 4.00 0.14
C VAL A 140 -3.45 3.34 1.20
N TYR A 141 -3.34 2.03 1.14
CA TYR A 141 -2.49 1.21 2.00
C TYR A 141 -1.40 0.53 1.15
N MET A 142 -0.15 0.79 1.50
CA MET A 142 1.02 0.17 0.88
C MET A 142 1.88 -0.48 1.96
N ILE A 143 2.30 -1.72 1.74
CA ILE A 143 3.24 -2.42 2.62
C ILE A 143 4.54 -2.73 1.87
N LEU A 144 5.66 -2.49 2.54
CA LEU A 144 7.01 -2.83 2.11
C LEU A 144 7.47 -4.04 2.93
N PRO A 145 7.37 -5.26 2.37
CA PRO A 145 7.73 -6.47 3.10
C PRO A 145 9.25 -6.63 3.18
N ALA A 146 9.71 -7.18 4.31
CA ALA A 146 11.11 -7.57 4.53
C ALA A 146 12.14 -6.49 4.15
N LEU A 147 11.82 -5.21 4.38
CA LEU A 147 12.69 -4.10 4.04
C LEU A 147 13.93 -4.13 4.94
N THR A 148 15.11 -4.25 4.32
CA THR A 148 16.39 -4.11 5.01
C THR A 148 16.68 -2.65 5.29
N VAL A 149 16.79 -2.32 6.57
CA VAL A 149 17.05 -0.97 7.06
C VAL A 149 18.30 -1.00 7.91
N LYS A 150 19.33 -0.24 7.50
CA LYS A 150 20.52 0.00 8.30
C LYS A 150 20.45 1.37 8.96
N THR A 151 20.35 1.40 10.28
CA THR A 151 20.26 2.64 11.06
C THR A 151 21.50 2.88 11.90
N ARG A 152 21.81 4.15 12.13
CA ARG A 152 22.74 4.57 13.17
C ARG A 152 22.04 4.46 14.53
N CYS A 153 22.69 3.79 15.47
CA CYS A 153 22.21 3.56 16.83
C CYS A 153 23.33 3.81 17.84
N ASN A 154 23.06 4.63 18.85
CA ASN A 154 24.06 4.97 19.86
C ASN A 154 24.10 3.91 20.95
N PHE A 155 25.03 2.95 20.82
CA PHE A 155 25.19 1.87 21.80
C PHE A 155 25.84 2.34 23.09
N ASN A 156 25.22 2.04 24.24
CA ASN A 156 25.79 2.27 25.56
C ASN A 156 26.40 0.99 26.15
N VAL A 157 27.72 0.86 26.08
CA VAL A 157 28.47 -0.34 26.49
C VAL A 157 28.88 -0.35 27.98
N GLN A 158 28.26 0.49 28.83
CA GLN A 158 28.63 0.60 30.25
C GLN A 158 28.49 -0.72 31.03
N TYR A 159 27.53 -1.57 30.65
CA TYR A 159 27.19 -2.80 31.37
C TYR A 159 27.41 -4.07 30.54
N PHE A 160 28.26 -4.00 29.51
CA PHE A 160 28.57 -5.15 28.65
C PHE A 160 28.99 -6.38 29.48
N PRO A 161 28.49 -7.61 29.19
CA PRO A 161 27.58 -8.00 28.10
C PRO A 161 26.07 -8.03 28.49
N PHE A 162 25.68 -7.38 29.59
CA PHE A 162 24.30 -7.39 30.12
C PHE A 162 23.56 -6.06 29.93
N ASP A 163 24.05 -5.24 29.00
CA ASP A 163 23.49 -3.96 28.62
C ASP A 163 22.20 -4.10 27.80
N LYS A 164 21.42 -3.02 27.76
CA LYS A 164 20.21 -2.92 26.95
C LYS A 164 20.39 -1.78 25.96
N GLN A 165 20.04 -2.04 24.71
CA GLN A 165 20.18 -1.08 23.63
C GLN A 165 18.80 -0.70 23.07
N VAL A 166 18.62 0.60 22.80
CA VAL A 166 17.40 1.14 22.19
C VAL A 166 17.78 1.80 20.88
N CYS A 167 17.37 1.20 19.77
CA CYS A 167 17.65 1.71 18.43
C CYS A 167 16.33 2.11 17.75
N SER A 168 16.20 3.40 17.44
CA SER A 168 15.04 3.94 16.74
C SER A 168 15.23 3.95 15.23
N ILE A 169 14.18 3.69 14.45
CA ILE A 169 14.14 4.01 13.02
C ILE A 169 13.37 5.32 12.88
N SER A 170 14.06 6.39 12.49
CA SER A 170 13.46 7.71 12.29
C SER A 170 13.09 7.91 10.83
N LEU A 171 11.80 8.14 10.55
CA LEU A 171 11.30 8.39 9.20
C LEU A 171 11.01 9.88 8.99
N THR A 172 11.24 10.36 7.77
CA THR A 172 10.92 11.73 7.34
C THR A 172 10.63 11.76 5.85
N SER A 173 10.19 12.90 5.33
CA SER A 173 10.13 13.15 3.89
C SER A 173 11.48 13.63 3.36
N TRP A 174 11.84 13.21 2.14
CA TRP A 174 13.07 13.61 1.46
C TRP A 174 13.03 15.06 0.97
N SER A 175 11.95 15.46 0.31
CA SER A 175 11.84 16.76 -0.36
C SER A 175 10.81 17.69 0.27
N GLN A 176 9.89 17.16 1.08
CA GLN A 176 8.83 17.92 1.72
C GLN A 176 9.17 18.17 3.18
N GLY A 177 8.91 19.40 3.65
CA GLY A 177 8.99 19.68 5.09
C GLY A 177 7.90 18.96 5.88
N SER A 178 8.09 18.84 7.19
CA SER A 178 7.16 18.21 8.13
C SER A 178 5.77 18.87 8.21
N SER A 179 5.61 20.10 7.69
CA SER A 179 4.30 20.77 7.58
C SER A 179 3.45 20.27 6.40
N ARG A 180 4.07 19.56 5.46
CA ARG A 180 3.44 19.08 4.23
C ARG A 180 3.17 17.59 4.25
N LEU A 181 4.12 16.80 4.76
CA LEU A 181 3.94 15.39 5.06
C LEU A 181 4.11 15.19 6.56
N VAL A 182 3.03 14.80 7.22
CA VAL A 182 2.99 14.57 8.66
C VAL A 182 2.97 13.07 8.89
N TYR A 183 4.03 12.53 9.49
CA TYR A 183 4.13 11.11 9.81
C TYR A 183 3.59 10.83 11.20
N THR A 184 2.70 9.85 11.31
CA THR A 184 2.07 9.42 12.55
C THR A 184 2.28 7.92 12.73
N GLU A 185 2.73 7.50 13.91
CA GLU A 185 2.81 6.08 14.24
C GLU A 185 1.41 5.58 14.61
N ASN A 186 0.90 4.60 13.87
CA ASN A 186 -0.34 3.92 14.24
C ASN A 186 -0.02 2.67 15.06
N SER A 187 0.06 2.84 16.38
CA SER A 187 0.36 1.78 17.34
C SER A 187 -0.78 0.75 17.53
N THR A 188 -1.97 1.04 16.99
CA THR A 188 -3.12 0.11 17.03
C THR A 188 -3.17 -0.83 15.84
N ALA A 189 -2.52 -0.47 14.74
CA ALA A 189 -2.37 -1.33 13.58
C ALA A 189 -1.29 -2.38 13.88
N VAL A 190 -1.64 -3.66 13.73
CA VAL A 190 -0.74 -4.78 13.98
C VAL A 190 -0.41 -5.42 12.65
N ILE A 191 0.88 -5.39 12.28
CA ILE A 191 1.40 -6.29 11.25
C ILE A 191 1.73 -7.60 11.94
N ASP A 192 1.29 -8.72 11.36
CA ASP A 192 1.55 -10.05 11.92
C ASP A 192 3.08 -10.29 12.06
N ILE A 193 3.51 -10.56 13.29
CA ILE A 193 4.90 -10.86 13.65
C ILE A 193 5.15 -12.35 13.84
N SER A 194 4.22 -13.22 13.44
CA SER A 194 4.40 -14.67 13.49
C SER A 194 5.66 -15.15 12.76
N GLY A 195 6.15 -14.38 11.78
CA GLY A 195 7.40 -14.60 11.07
C GLY A 195 8.66 -14.03 11.73
N TYR A 196 8.59 -13.51 12.96
CA TYR A 196 9.75 -13.00 13.68
C TYR A 196 10.77 -14.11 13.96
N THR A 197 12.05 -13.83 13.71
CA THR A 197 13.16 -14.73 13.99
C THR A 197 14.16 -14.06 14.93
N GLU A 198 14.50 -14.72 16.03
CA GLU A 198 15.53 -14.26 16.95
C GLU A 198 16.91 -14.23 16.29
N HIS A 199 17.71 -13.21 16.61
CA HIS A 199 19.07 -13.10 16.12
C HIS A 199 19.95 -14.16 16.79
N PRO A 200 20.63 -15.05 16.03
CA PRO A 200 21.56 -16.01 16.60
C PRO A 200 22.75 -15.30 17.24
N TYR A 201 23.17 -15.81 18.40
CA TYR A 201 24.34 -15.35 19.17
C TYR A 201 25.65 -15.48 18.39
#